data_AF-A0A2W4KZ00-F1
#
_entry.id   AF-A0A2W4KZ00-F1
#
_cell.length_a   1.000
_cell.length_b   1.000
_cell.length_c   1.000
_cell.angle_alpha   90.00
_cell.angle_beta   90.00
_cell.angle_gamma   90.00
#
_symmetry.space_group_name_H-M   'P 1'
#
loop_
_entity.id
_entity.type
_entity.pdbx_description
1 polymer ?
#
loop_
_entity_poly.entity_id
_entity_poly.type
_entity_poly.pdbx_seq_one_letter_code
_entity_poly.pdbx_strand_id
1 'polypeptide(L)'
;LVRRLYSPWLAAFTVGLLALGSERVIRDQMTAVGGRAEAKPAVVALLLIAIAVAAGRIRRPRLALAAFGLLAGVGLWSDWLVAPYLAAAAAVLLVGAGRTIPSTGWALLLGGFTLGALPMIVDNLTAPHGHDSWSVLRRLHVDAGPPAPLADHLRGALLTGVPLATGLCPASGCAPWQMSWGVLAVALLLVAAALAAADLWRRRGPAAGSAADDARARRARAAARLALAAAALVTVVAYARSPAAAHTPLTSARYLTYLQISLPAALWPLCRAGAMAPSTAGGWWRRMGGRLALALLATTTVAMALATAGQIAAIGPTRAEERRARALAETLVAAGITHVYGEYWTCNRLIFYTRERVICAVVGANLRPGHNRYAPYLRQVHAAPRPAYALVAGDPADRAFRARLAARGISARVTEVGGYRVYEPAVPLRP
;
A
#
# COMPACT_ATOMS: atom_id res chain seq x y z
N LEU A 1 15.77 -2.04 12.34
CA LEU A 1 15.08 -3.22 12.88
C LEU A 1 15.75 -4.54 12.51
N VAL A 2 15.90 -4.85 11.21
CA VAL A 2 16.41 -6.15 10.70
C VAL A 2 17.72 -6.60 11.37
N ARG A 3 18.72 -5.71 11.49
CA ARG A 3 19.99 -6.03 12.17
C ARG A 3 19.82 -6.52 13.62
N ARG A 4 18.84 -5.98 14.35
CA ARG A 4 18.55 -6.33 15.76
C ARG A 4 17.79 -7.65 15.86
N LEU A 5 16.96 -7.96 14.87
CA LEU A 5 16.14 -9.16 14.84
C LEU A 5 16.86 -10.34 14.21
N TYR A 6 17.71 -10.14 13.21
CA TYR A 6 18.29 -11.22 12.42
C TYR A 6 19.81 -11.08 12.36
N SER A 7 20.36 -10.56 11.26
CA SER A 7 21.79 -10.36 11.05
C SER A 7 22.06 -9.04 10.31
N PRO A 8 23.29 -8.50 10.38
CA PRO A 8 23.69 -7.31 9.60
C PRO A 8 23.58 -7.54 8.09
N TRP A 9 23.96 -8.72 7.60
CA TRP A 9 23.89 -9.04 6.17
C TRP A 9 22.46 -9.05 5.64
N LEU A 10 21.52 -9.70 6.36
CA LEU A 10 20.11 -9.67 5.96
C LEU A 10 19.56 -8.24 6.00
N ALA A 11 20.03 -7.41 6.93
CA ALA A 11 19.63 -6.00 6.97
C ALA A 11 20.09 -5.24 5.72
N ALA A 12 21.36 -5.36 5.33
CA ALA A 12 21.88 -4.74 4.11
C ALA A 12 21.15 -5.24 2.87
N PHE A 13 20.95 -6.55 2.75
CA PHE A 13 20.25 -7.17 1.63
C PHE A 13 18.79 -6.71 1.53
N THR A 14 18.05 -6.72 2.64
CA THR A 14 16.64 -6.27 2.65
C THR A 14 16.53 -4.78 2.30
N VAL A 15 17.42 -3.93 2.83
CA VAL A 15 17.42 -2.51 2.49
C VAL A 15 17.75 -2.30 1.01
N GLY A 16 18.74 -3.03 0.48
CA GLY A 16 19.07 -3.02 -0.95
C GLY A 16 17.89 -3.44 -1.82
N LEU A 17 17.17 -4.50 -1.45
CA LEU A 17 15.94 -4.91 -2.14
C LEU A 17 14.84 -3.85 -2.06
N LEU A 18 14.60 -3.25 -0.90
CA LEU A 18 13.57 -2.21 -0.75
C LEU A 18 13.93 -0.90 -1.46
N ALA A 19 15.20 -0.67 -1.77
CA ALA A 19 15.64 0.43 -2.63
C ALA A 19 15.34 0.17 -4.11
N LEU A 20 15.21 -1.11 -4.50
CA LEU A 20 14.65 -1.50 -5.79
C LEU A 20 13.13 -1.48 -5.68
N GLY A 21 12.45 -0.89 -6.65
CA GLY A 21 11.01 -0.73 -6.57
C GLY A 21 10.39 -0.69 -7.95
N SER A 22 9.41 -1.56 -8.18
CA SER A 22 8.47 -1.35 -9.28
C SER A 22 7.68 -0.06 -9.07
N GLU A 23 7.05 0.44 -10.14
CA GLU A 23 6.17 1.61 -10.11
C GLU A 23 5.27 1.61 -8.88
N ARG A 24 4.70 0.44 -8.53
CA ARG A 24 3.73 0.33 -7.46
C ARG A 24 4.31 0.66 -6.09
N VAL A 25 5.51 0.14 -5.79
CA VAL A 25 6.19 0.39 -4.51
C VAL A 25 6.47 1.88 -4.35
N ILE A 26 7.03 2.51 -5.39
CA ILE A 26 7.39 3.93 -5.39
C ILE A 26 6.12 4.80 -5.32
N ARG A 27 5.14 4.51 -6.18
CA ARG A 27 3.86 5.23 -6.23
C ARG A 27 3.13 5.20 -4.90
N ASP A 28 3.08 4.05 -4.22
CA ASP A 28 2.44 3.93 -2.92
C ASP A 28 3.18 4.72 -1.81
N GLN A 29 4.46 5.10 -2.01
CA GLN A 29 5.19 6.00 -1.11
C GLN A 29 5.04 7.48 -1.48
N MET A 30 4.89 7.80 -2.76
CA MET A 30 4.80 9.20 -3.22
C MET A 30 3.36 9.73 -3.26
N THR A 31 2.37 8.86 -3.38
CA THR A 31 0.97 9.31 -3.46
C THR A 31 0.52 9.76 -2.08
N ALA A 32 0.22 11.04 -1.93
CA ALA A 32 -0.35 11.63 -0.72
C ALA A 32 -1.82 11.21 -0.53
N VAL A 33 -2.04 9.92 -0.24
CA VAL A 33 -3.36 9.37 0.12
C VAL A 33 -3.53 9.24 1.64
N GLY A 34 -2.55 9.72 2.42
CA GLY A 34 -2.48 9.57 3.86
C GLY A 34 -1.89 8.23 4.31
N GLY A 35 -0.99 8.30 5.30
CA GLY A 35 -0.65 7.25 6.27
C GLY A 35 0.26 6.12 5.85
N ARG A 36 0.36 5.74 4.57
CA ARG A 36 1.17 4.58 4.18
C ARG A 36 2.68 4.79 4.33
N ALA A 37 3.16 5.98 3.99
CA ALA A 37 4.59 6.30 4.04
C ALA A 37 5.06 6.55 5.48
N GLU A 38 4.19 7.13 6.31
CA GLU A 38 4.45 7.52 7.69
C GLU A 38 4.25 6.36 8.68
N ALA A 39 3.28 5.48 8.43
CA ALA A 39 2.97 4.37 9.34
C ALA A 39 4.05 3.27 9.32
N LYS A 40 4.75 3.06 8.20
CA LYS A 40 5.87 2.10 8.12
C LYS A 40 7.01 2.44 9.09
N PRO A 41 7.62 3.65 9.07
CA PRO A 41 8.63 4.02 10.04
C PRO A 41 8.06 4.06 11.47
N ALA A 42 6.79 4.42 11.66
CA ALA A 42 6.14 4.36 12.98
C ALA A 42 6.12 2.92 13.54
N VAL A 43 5.67 1.92 12.77
CA VAL A 43 5.71 0.50 13.16
C VAL A 43 7.13 0.04 13.48
N VAL A 44 8.10 0.41 12.64
CA VAL A 44 9.51 0.07 12.86
C VAL A 44 10.02 0.67 14.17
N ALA A 45 9.66 1.92 14.48
CA ALA A 45 9.98 2.60 15.73
C ALA A 45 9.31 1.91 16.93
N LEU A 46 8.03 1.55 16.83
CA LEU A 46 7.29 0.82 17.88
C LEU A 46 7.97 -0.50 18.22
N LEU A 47 8.35 -1.30 17.23
CA LEU A 47 9.06 -2.55 17.44
C LEU A 47 10.45 -2.34 18.07
N LEU A 48 11.17 -1.30 17.65
CA LEU A 48 12.47 -0.96 18.25
C LEU A 48 12.32 -0.50 19.71
N ILE A 49 11.31 0.31 20.03
CA ILE A 49 10.98 0.71 21.39
C ILE A 49 10.66 -0.51 22.23
N ALA A 50 9.77 -1.40 21.77
CA ALA A 50 9.38 -2.60 22.51
C ALA A 50 10.60 -3.49 22.83
N ILE A 51 11.50 -3.69 21.86
CA ILE A 51 12.74 -4.46 22.05
C ILE A 51 13.70 -3.75 23.01
N ALA A 52 13.81 -2.42 22.94
CA ALA A 52 14.72 -1.65 23.78
C ALA A 52 14.23 -1.55 25.23
N VAL A 53 12.91 -1.41 25.46
CA VAL A 53 12.28 -1.51 26.78
C VAL A 53 12.51 -2.90 27.36
N ALA A 54 12.24 -3.96 26.60
CA ALA A 54 12.45 -5.33 27.06
C ALA A 54 13.92 -5.65 27.38
N ALA A 55 14.86 -4.95 26.75
CA ALA A 55 16.29 -5.09 27.01
C ALA A 55 16.82 -4.16 28.12
N GLY A 56 15.98 -3.35 28.76
CA GLY A 56 16.42 -2.39 29.80
C GLY A 56 17.34 -1.28 29.28
N ARG A 57 17.35 -1.00 27.97
CA ARG A 57 18.32 -0.07 27.34
C ARG A 57 17.84 1.38 27.27
N ILE A 58 16.61 1.65 27.67
CA ILE A 58 16.02 2.98 27.62
C ILE A 58 16.17 3.66 28.99
N ARG A 59 16.88 4.79 29.04
CA ARG A 59 17.05 5.59 30.26
C ARG A 59 15.72 6.12 30.81
N ARG A 60 14.79 6.52 29.93
CA ARG A 60 13.47 7.08 30.26
C ARG A 60 12.34 6.17 29.74
N PRO A 61 12.09 4.99 30.35
CA PRO A 61 11.12 4.03 29.84
C PRO A 61 9.68 4.60 29.80
N ARG A 62 9.33 5.47 30.76
CA ARG A 62 8.03 6.17 30.79
C ARG A 62 7.76 7.02 29.54
N LEU A 63 8.75 7.82 29.12
CA LEU A 63 8.64 8.62 27.90
C LEU A 63 8.57 7.74 26.65
N ALA A 64 9.33 6.65 26.62
CA ALA A 64 9.28 5.70 25.52
C ALA A 64 7.92 4.98 25.42
N LEU A 65 7.27 4.68 26.55
CA LEU A 65 5.90 4.13 26.56
C LEU A 65 4.86 5.15 26.11
N ALA A 66 4.98 6.42 26.51
CA ALA A 66 4.14 7.50 26.01
C ALA A 66 4.30 7.68 24.49
N ALA A 67 5.55 7.70 24.00
CA ALA A 67 5.85 7.77 22.58
C ALA A 67 5.36 6.53 21.82
N PHE A 68 5.44 5.34 22.43
CA PHE A 68 4.88 4.11 21.87
C PHE A 68 3.35 4.24 21.69
N GLY A 69 2.66 4.72 22.73
CA GLY A 69 1.23 5.02 22.66
C GLY A 69 0.93 6.01 21.53
N LEU A 70 1.59 7.16 21.54
CA LEU A 70 1.39 8.24 20.57
C LEU A 70 1.57 7.77 19.13
N LEU A 71 2.67 7.08 18.83
CA LEU A 71 2.94 6.54 17.50
C LEU A 71 1.92 5.49 17.06
N ALA A 72 1.44 4.65 18.00
CA ALA A 72 0.40 3.67 17.69
C ALA A 72 -0.95 4.35 17.41
N GLY A 73 -1.31 5.38 18.17
CA GLY A 73 -2.53 6.17 17.97
C GLY A 73 -2.50 6.94 16.65
N VAL A 74 -1.39 7.65 16.37
CA VAL A 74 -1.19 8.35 15.10
C VAL A 74 -1.21 7.37 13.93
N GLY A 75 -0.55 6.22 14.05
CA GLY A 75 -0.57 5.18 13.03
C GLY A 75 -1.98 4.70 12.72
N LEU A 76 -2.79 4.43 13.75
CA LEU A 76 -4.17 3.99 13.59
C LEU A 76 -5.06 5.06 12.96
N TRP A 77 -4.93 6.32 13.40
CA TRP A 77 -5.63 7.45 12.78
C TRP A 77 -5.26 7.61 11.31
N SER A 78 -3.98 7.42 10.98
CA SER A 78 -3.47 7.67 9.63
C SER A 78 -3.84 6.59 8.62
N ASP A 79 -3.78 5.31 8.99
CA ASP A 79 -4.15 4.20 8.11
C ASP A 79 -4.56 2.93 8.88
N TRP A 80 -5.83 2.52 8.77
CA TRP A 80 -6.35 1.34 9.46
C TRP A 80 -5.71 0.02 9.02
N LEU A 81 -5.12 -0.03 7.82
CA LEU A 81 -4.43 -1.22 7.31
C LEU A 81 -3.17 -1.55 8.11
N VAL A 82 -2.66 -0.62 8.92
CA VAL A 82 -1.50 -0.86 9.81
C VAL A 82 -1.88 -1.66 11.07
N ALA A 83 -3.17 -1.83 11.37
CA ALA A 83 -3.64 -2.46 12.61
C ALA A 83 -2.99 -3.83 12.94
N PRO A 84 -2.80 -4.77 11.99
CA PRO A 84 -2.09 -6.03 12.28
C PRO A 84 -0.67 -5.82 12.79
N TYR A 85 0.02 -4.79 12.31
CA TYR A 85 1.39 -4.46 12.72
C TYR A 85 1.43 -3.69 14.04
N LEU A 86 0.43 -2.87 14.35
CA LEU A 86 0.28 -2.27 15.67
C LEU A 86 0.03 -3.34 16.74
N ALA A 87 -0.87 -4.29 16.45
CA ALA A 87 -1.12 -5.44 17.31
C ALA A 87 0.14 -6.29 17.52
N ALA A 88 0.93 -6.51 16.46
CA ALA A 88 2.23 -7.16 16.57
C ALA A 88 3.20 -6.41 17.49
N ALA A 89 3.31 -5.08 17.36
CA ALA A 89 4.18 -4.29 18.22
C ALA A 89 3.73 -4.35 19.70
N ALA A 90 2.43 -4.27 19.96
CA ALA A 90 1.85 -4.40 21.29
C ALA A 90 2.12 -5.79 21.89
N ALA A 91 1.96 -6.86 21.11
CA ALA A 91 2.27 -8.22 21.54
C ALA A 91 3.76 -8.39 21.91
N VAL A 92 4.68 -7.78 21.14
CA VAL A 92 6.11 -7.78 21.47
C VAL A 92 6.38 -7.05 22.78
N LEU A 93 5.73 -5.91 23.01
CA LEU A 93 5.86 -5.16 24.27
C LEU A 93 5.32 -5.96 25.45
N LEU A 94 4.16 -6.60 25.32
CA LEU A 94 3.54 -7.42 26.36
C LEU A 94 4.39 -8.65 26.73
N VAL A 95 4.83 -9.42 25.73
CA VAL A 95 5.66 -10.62 25.92
C VAL A 95 7.07 -10.26 26.41
N GLY A 96 7.61 -9.15 25.90
CA GLY A 96 8.93 -8.64 26.24
C GLY A 96 8.94 -8.05 27.65
N ALA A 97 8.16 -7.00 27.90
CA ALA A 97 8.28 -6.17 29.09
C ALA A 97 6.98 -6.02 29.90
N GLY A 98 5.87 -6.65 29.50
CA GLY A 98 4.54 -6.38 30.06
C GLY A 98 4.46 -6.51 31.59
N ARG A 99 5.12 -7.53 32.16
CA ARG A 99 5.16 -7.78 33.61
C ARG A 99 6.03 -6.81 34.41
N THR A 100 6.90 -6.05 33.74
CA THR A 100 7.84 -5.12 34.37
C THR A 100 7.42 -3.65 34.25
N ILE A 101 6.38 -3.37 33.48
CA ILE A 101 5.88 -2.00 33.29
C ILE A 101 5.00 -1.63 34.49
N PRO A 102 5.32 -0.57 35.25
CA PRO A 102 4.47 -0.10 36.34
C PRO A 102 3.16 0.48 35.80
N SER A 103 2.13 0.56 36.65
CA SER A 103 0.81 1.13 36.29
C SER A 103 0.90 2.51 35.65
N THR A 104 1.77 3.39 36.14
CA THR A 104 2.04 4.71 35.55
C THR A 104 2.57 4.62 34.12
N GLY A 105 3.33 3.57 33.79
CA GLY A 105 3.83 3.34 32.43
C GLY A 105 2.71 2.92 31.47
N TRP A 106 1.77 2.09 31.94
CA TRP A 106 0.56 1.76 31.19
C TRP A 106 -0.35 2.98 30.99
N ALA A 107 -0.53 3.81 32.03
CA ALA A 107 -1.29 5.04 31.92
C ALA A 107 -0.70 6.00 30.87
N LEU A 108 0.62 6.17 30.86
CA LEU A 108 1.31 6.97 29.84
C LEU A 108 1.18 6.40 28.42
N LEU A 109 1.23 5.07 28.27
CA LEU A 109 1.00 4.43 26.98
C LEU A 109 -0.42 4.68 26.47
N LEU A 110 -1.43 4.49 27.32
CA LEU A 110 -2.82 4.72 26.97
C LEU A 110 -3.09 6.21 26.70
N GLY A 111 -2.52 7.11 27.51
CA GLY A 111 -2.58 8.55 27.30
C GLY A 111 -1.94 8.98 25.98
N GLY A 112 -0.78 8.41 25.64
CA GLY A 112 -0.16 8.62 24.33
C GLY A 112 -1.05 8.13 23.20
N PHE A 113 -1.60 6.91 23.30
CA PHE A 113 -2.45 6.33 22.26
C PHE A 113 -3.71 7.14 22.02
N THR A 114 -4.41 7.53 23.09
CA THR A 114 -5.60 8.38 23.01
C THR A 114 -5.29 9.74 22.40
N LEU A 115 -4.17 10.36 22.77
CA LEU A 115 -3.72 11.62 22.16
C LEU A 115 -3.42 11.45 20.67
N GLY A 116 -2.75 10.37 20.26
CA GLY A 116 -2.43 10.13 18.86
C GLY A 116 -3.64 9.77 17.99
N ALA A 117 -4.60 9.06 18.57
CA ALA A 117 -5.86 8.69 17.92
C ALA A 117 -6.94 9.78 18.02
N LEU A 118 -6.65 10.90 18.71
CA LEU A 118 -7.63 11.93 19.03
C LEU A 118 -8.39 12.46 17.81
N PRO A 119 -7.75 12.78 16.65
CA PRO A 119 -8.51 13.29 15.51
C PRO A 119 -9.53 12.28 14.98
N MET A 120 -9.17 10.99 14.95
CA MET A 120 -10.09 9.91 14.57
C MET A 120 -11.23 9.74 15.59
N ILE A 121 -10.94 9.87 16.88
CA ILE A 121 -11.94 9.78 17.94
C ILE A 121 -12.95 10.93 17.80
N VAL A 122 -12.47 12.16 17.63
CA VAL A 122 -13.32 13.33 17.43
C VAL A 122 -14.17 13.20 16.17
N ASP A 123 -13.58 12.76 15.05
CA ASP A 123 -14.33 12.50 13.81
C ASP A 123 -15.45 11.48 14.03
N ASN A 124 -15.16 10.32 14.62
CA ASN A 124 -16.19 9.30 14.87
C ASN A 124 -17.29 9.74 15.85
N LEU A 125 -16.99 10.64 16.80
CA LEU A 125 -17.98 11.18 17.74
C LEU A 125 -18.85 12.29 17.13
N THR A 126 -18.37 12.97 16.08
CA THR A 126 -19.04 14.11 15.46
C THR A 126 -19.64 13.76 14.08
N ALA A 127 -19.26 12.62 13.51
CA ALA A 127 -19.71 12.19 12.19
C ALA A 127 -21.24 11.98 12.17
N PRO A 128 -21.93 12.43 11.10
CA PRO A 128 -23.34 12.10 10.88
C PRO A 128 -23.56 10.59 10.80
N HIS A 129 -24.79 10.14 11.07
CA HIS A 129 -25.13 8.71 11.01
C HIS A 129 -24.67 8.05 9.72
N GLY A 130 -23.93 6.95 9.86
CA GLY A 130 -23.39 6.19 8.74
C GLY A 130 -22.08 6.73 8.18
N HIS A 131 -21.60 7.91 8.60
CA HIS A 131 -20.35 8.52 8.14
C HIS A 131 -19.16 8.28 9.08
N ASP A 132 -19.39 7.63 10.22
CA ASP A 132 -18.31 7.15 11.07
C ASP A 132 -17.44 6.10 10.35
N SER A 133 -16.21 5.93 10.83
CA SER A 133 -15.19 5.06 10.23
C SER A 133 -15.66 3.61 10.10
N TRP A 134 -16.42 3.10 11.07
CA TRP A 134 -16.92 1.72 11.05
C TRP A 134 -18.03 1.53 10.01
N SER A 135 -18.99 2.45 9.97
CA SER A 135 -20.04 2.45 8.96
C SER A 135 -19.49 2.55 7.54
N VAL A 136 -18.48 3.40 7.32
CA VAL A 136 -17.77 3.49 6.03
C VAL A 136 -17.06 2.18 5.69
N LEU A 137 -16.31 1.60 6.63
CA LEU A 137 -15.61 0.33 6.43
C LEU A 137 -16.59 -0.81 6.06
N ARG A 138 -17.75 -0.86 6.74
CA ARG A 138 -18.80 -1.84 6.44
C ARG A 138 -19.39 -1.64 5.05
N ARG A 139 -19.70 -0.39 4.65
CA ARG A 139 -20.19 -0.08 3.30
C ARG A 139 -19.19 -0.49 2.23
N LEU A 140 -17.89 -0.23 2.45
CA LEU A 140 -16.83 -0.67 1.53
C LEU A 140 -16.74 -2.20 1.37
N HIS A 141 -17.23 -2.97 2.35
CA HIS A 141 -17.27 -4.42 2.28
C HIS A 141 -18.57 -4.94 1.64
N VAL A 142 -19.71 -4.31 1.94
CA VAL A 142 -21.04 -4.73 1.48
C VAL A 142 -21.31 -4.27 0.04
N ASP A 143 -20.95 -3.05 -0.32
CA ASP A 143 -21.25 -2.44 -1.63
C ASP A 143 -20.20 -2.79 -2.69
N ALA A 144 -19.37 -3.80 -2.44
CA ALA A 144 -18.12 -4.00 -3.15
C ALA A 144 -18.23 -4.79 -4.48
N GLY A 145 -19.46 -5.08 -4.91
CA GLY A 145 -19.76 -5.84 -6.12
C GLY A 145 -20.51 -7.15 -5.84
N PRO A 146 -20.87 -7.89 -6.90
CA PRO A 146 -21.50 -9.19 -6.75
C PRO A 146 -20.56 -10.17 -6.04
N PRO A 147 -21.08 -11.13 -5.26
CA PRO A 147 -20.25 -12.11 -4.56
C PRO A 147 -19.36 -12.88 -5.54
N ALA A 148 -18.06 -12.99 -5.23
CA ALA A 148 -17.09 -13.70 -6.03
C ALA A 148 -16.69 -15.05 -5.39
N PRO A 149 -16.35 -16.08 -6.19
CA PRO A 149 -15.81 -17.33 -5.67
C PRO A 149 -14.52 -17.14 -4.86
N LEU A 150 -14.32 -17.94 -3.81
CA LEU A 150 -13.10 -17.93 -3.00
C LEU A 150 -11.82 -18.09 -3.84
N ALA A 151 -11.89 -18.82 -4.96
CA ALA A 151 -10.77 -18.97 -5.87
C ALA A 151 -10.28 -17.63 -6.46
N ASP A 152 -11.19 -16.71 -6.79
CA ASP A 152 -10.84 -15.40 -7.34
C ASP A 152 -10.23 -14.49 -6.28
N HIS A 153 -10.77 -14.55 -5.06
CA HIS A 153 -10.19 -13.91 -3.88
C HIS A 153 -8.74 -14.37 -3.62
N LEU A 154 -8.51 -15.69 -3.62
CA LEU A 154 -7.18 -16.26 -3.40
C LEU A 154 -6.22 -15.95 -4.56
N ARG A 155 -6.70 -16.02 -5.81
CA ARG A 155 -5.92 -15.67 -7.01
C ARG A 155 -5.48 -14.20 -6.93
N GLY A 156 -6.42 -13.29 -6.69
CA GLY A 156 -6.11 -11.86 -6.62
C GLY A 156 -5.25 -11.47 -5.42
N ALA A 157 -5.39 -12.16 -4.28
CA ALA A 157 -4.55 -11.92 -3.12
C ALA A 157 -3.12 -12.48 -3.29
N LEU A 158 -3.01 -13.77 -3.60
CA LEU A 158 -1.73 -14.48 -3.62
C LEU A 158 -0.99 -14.30 -4.94
N LEU A 159 -1.64 -14.52 -6.07
CA LEU A 159 -0.97 -14.54 -7.37
C LEU A 159 -0.75 -13.13 -7.95
N THR A 160 -1.57 -12.15 -7.55
CA THR A 160 -1.46 -10.78 -8.05
C THR A 160 -1.04 -9.79 -6.96
N GLY A 161 -1.76 -9.75 -5.84
CA GLY A 161 -1.59 -8.77 -4.78
C GLY A 161 -0.21 -8.82 -4.12
N VAL A 162 0.20 -9.99 -3.60
CA VAL A 162 1.48 -10.13 -2.89
C VAL A 162 2.67 -9.77 -3.79
N PRO A 163 2.83 -10.33 -5.00
CA PRO A 163 3.94 -9.97 -5.90
C PRO A 163 4.00 -8.47 -6.25
N LEU A 164 2.85 -7.84 -6.52
CA LEU A 164 2.77 -6.40 -6.77
C LEU A 164 3.20 -5.57 -5.55
N ALA A 165 2.68 -5.89 -4.37
CA ALA A 165 2.95 -5.15 -3.15
C ALA A 165 4.41 -5.28 -2.68
N THR A 166 5.05 -6.41 -2.98
CA THR A 166 6.48 -6.64 -2.72
C THR A 166 7.39 -6.09 -3.82
N GLY A 167 6.85 -5.53 -4.91
CA GLY A 167 7.62 -4.89 -5.98
C GLY A 167 8.21 -5.83 -7.03
N LEU A 168 7.72 -7.07 -7.12
CA LEU A 168 8.24 -8.07 -8.06
C LEU A 168 7.66 -7.93 -9.48
N CYS A 169 6.50 -7.28 -9.61
CA CYS A 169 5.80 -7.08 -10.88
C CYS A 169 5.66 -5.60 -11.25
N PRO A 170 5.57 -5.28 -12.56
CA PRO A 170 5.15 -3.96 -13.03
C PRO A 170 3.65 -3.71 -12.73
N ALA A 171 3.22 -2.45 -12.79
CA ALA A 171 1.84 -2.07 -12.49
C ALA A 171 0.80 -2.61 -13.49
N SER A 172 1.24 -2.99 -14.71
CA SER A 172 0.40 -3.57 -15.75
C SER A 172 0.01 -5.04 -15.47
N GLY A 173 0.71 -5.73 -14.57
CA GLY A 173 0.41 -7.11 -14.21
C GLY A 173 1.66 -7.95 -13.92
N CYS A 174 1.44 -9.19 -13.51
CA CYS A 174 2.50 -10.15 -13.20
C CYS A 174 2.61 -11.22 -14.29
N ALA A 175 3.83 -11.57 -14.67
CA ALA A 175 4.11 -12.77 -15.45
C ALA A 175 3.86 -14.05 -14.61
N PRO A 176 3.59 -15.22 -15.21
CA PRO A 176 3.23 -16.44 -14.48
C PRO A 176 4.23 -16.84 -13.38
N TRP A 177 5.54 -16.73 -13.64
CA TRP A 177 6.55 -17.05 -12.64
C TRP A 177 6.57 -16.02 -11.49
N GLN A 178 6.27 -14.75 -11.76
CA GLN A 178 6.16 -13.70 -10.73
C GLN A 178 4.95 -13.96 -9.83
N MET A 179 3.87 -14.52 -10.37
CA MET A 179 2.70 -14.93 -9.58
C MET A 179 3.05 -16.00 -8.54
N SER A 180 3.95 -16.94 -8.89
CA SER A 180 4.38 -18.00 -7.97
C SER A 180 5.06 -17.47 -6.70
N TRP A 181 5.65 -16.27 -6.76
CA TRP A 181 6.25 -15.61 -5.60
C TRP A 181 5.27 -15.40 -4.45
N GLY A 182 4.00 -15.10 -4.71
CA GLY A 182 3.07 -14.85 -3.61
C GLY A 182 2.80 -16.09 -2.77
N VAL A 183 2.67 -17.25 -3.42
CA VAL A 183 2.54 -18.55 -2.73
C VAL A 183 3.80 -18.86 -1.95
N LEU A 184 4.97 -18.69 -2.58
CA LEU A 184 6.27 -18.91 -1.96
C LEU A 184 6.51 -17.99 -0.77
N ALA A 185 6.19 -16.69 -0.89
CA ALA A 185 6.36 -15.71 0.17
C ALA A 185 5.49 -16.06 1.40
N VAL A 186 4.24 -16.49 1.18
CA VAL A 186 3.37 -16.97 2.28
C VAL A 186 3.93 -18.24 2.92
N ALA A 187 4.40 -19.21 2.12
CA ALA A 187 5.04 -20.41 2.65
C ALA A 187 6.29 -20.07 3.49
N LEU A 188 7.12 -19.14 3.02
CA LEU A 188 8.29 -18.66 3.75
C LEU A 188 7.92 -17.93 5.05
N LEU A 189 6.84 -17.14 5.06
CA LEU A 189 6.31 -16.51 6.27
C LEU A 189 5.84 -17.55 7.28
N LEU A 190 5.17 -18.62 6.85
CA LEU A 190 4.77 -19.74 7.70
C LEU A 190 5.98 -20.46 8.31
N VAL A 191 7.02 -20.73 7.50
CA VAL A 191 8.28 -21.31 7.99
C VAL A 191 8.96 -20.38 8.99
N ALA A 192 9.02 -19.07 8.70
CA ALA A 192 9.59 -18.08 9.60
C ALA A 192 8.82 -18.00 10.93
N ALA A 193 7.48 -18.06 10.88
CA ALA A 193 6.63 -18.10 12.07
C ALA A 193 6.90 -19.37 12.89
N ALA A 194 6.96 -20.55 12.27
CA ALA A 194 7.26 -21.81 12.96
C ALA A 194 8.63 -21.78 13.63
N LEU A 195 9.67 -21.31 12.93
CA LEU A 195 11.02 -21.16 13.48
C LEU A 195 11.07 -20.17 14.66
N ALA A 196 10.37 -19.04 14.54
CA ALA A 196 10.30 -18.02 15.60
C ALA A 196 9.48 -18.49 16.81
N ALA A 197 8.39 -19.21 16.58
CA ALA A 197 7.61 -19.86 17.63
C ALA A 197 8.49 -20.87 18.36
N ALA A 198 9.13 -21.82 17.67
CA ALA A 198 10.02 -22.79 18.30
C ALA A 198 11.14 -22.11 19.13
N ASP A 199 11.70 -21.00 18.63
CA ASP A 199 12.68 -20.20 19.38
C ASP A 199 12.08 -19.54 20.64
N LEU A 200 10.85 -19.04 20.57
CA LEU A 200 10.14 -18.48 21.72
C LEU A 200 9.78 -19.56 22.75
N TRP A 201 9.30 -20.71 22.31
CA TRP A 201 8.93 -21.86 23.14
C TRP A 201 10.13 -22.40 23.93
N ARG A 202 11.28 -22.60 23.27
CA ARG A 202 12.53 -23.04 23.94
C ARG A 202 13.04 -22.06 25.01
N ARG A 203 12.54 -20.82 25.03
CA ARG A 203 13.00 -19.74 25.92
C ARG A 203 12.01 -19.42 27.04
N ARG A 204 11.04 -20.30 27.31
CA ARG A 204 10.02 -20.12 28.37
C ARG A 204 10.52 -20.33 29.79
N GLY A 205 11.79 -20.67 29.99
CA GLY A 205 12.37 -20.89 31.32
C GLY A 205 12.56 -19.60 32.14
N PRO A 206 12.45 -19.68 33.48
CA PRO A 206 12.80 -18.57 34.37
C PRO A 206 14.30 -18.29 34.28
N ALA A 207 14.66 -17.00 34.29
CA ALA A 207 16.03 -16.53 34.36
C ALA A 207 16.11 -15.49 35.48
N ALA A 208 17.15 -15.57 36.31
CA ALA A 208 17.35 -14.69 37.47
C ALA A 208 18.51 -13.71 37.24
N GLY A 209 18.49 -12.58 37.96
CA GLY A 209 19.58 -11.58 37.94
C GLY A 209 19.81 -10.90 36.59
N SER A 210 21.06 -10.57 36.26
CA SER A 210 21.46 -9.96 34.98
C SER A 210 21.14 -10.84 33.76
N ALA A 211 21.06 -12.16 33.95
CA ALA A 211 20.59 -13.09 32.92
C ALA A 211 19.10 -12.92 32.59
N ALA A 212 18.30 -12.30 33.48
CA ALA A 212 16.88 -12.05 33.27
C ALA A 212 16.62 -11.01 32.18
N ASP A 213 17.37 -9.90 32.18
CA ASP A 213 17.24 -8.83 31.19
C ASP A 213 17.67 -9.32 29.80
N ASP A 214 18.75 -10.09 29.76
CA ASP A 214 19.25 -10.73 28.55
C ASP A 214 18.27 -11.79 28.01
N ALA A 215 17.69 -12.61 28.90
CA ALA A 215 16.65 -13.57 28.53
C ALA A 215 15.39 -12.85 28.02
N ARG A 216 15.00 -11.73 28.64
CA ARG A 216 13.88 -10.88 28.24
C ARG A 216 14.11 -10.27 26.86
N ALA A 217 15.31 -9.74 26.60
CA ALA A 217 15.71 -9.22 25.31
C ALA A 217 15.67 -10.30 24.22
N ARG A 218 16.15 -11.52 24.51
CA ARG A 218 16.08 -12.66 23.58
C ARG A 218 14.63 -13.11 23.31
N ARG A 219 13.78 -13.15 24.34
CA ARG A 219 12.34 -13.44 24.21
C ARG A 219 11.63 -12.39 23.36
N ALA A 220 11.88 -11.11 23.61
CA ALA A 220 11.32 -10.01 22.82
C ALA A 220 11.73 -10.07 21.34
N ARG A 221 12.98 -10.46 21.03
CA ARG A 221 13.42 -10.69 19.64
C ARG A 221 12.69 -11.85 18.98
N ALA A 222 12.55 -12.99 19.67
CA ALA A 222 11.81 -14.14 19.15
C ALA A 222 10.32 -13.80 18.92
N ALA A 223 9.71 -13.12 19.90
CA ALA A 223 8.35 -12.59 19.80
C ALA A 223 8.20 -11.62 18.62
N ALA A 224 9.16 -10.73 18.40
CA ALA A 224 9.12 -9.78 17.27
C ALA A 224 9.22 -10.45 15.91
N ARG A 225 10.07 -11.48 15.76
CA ARG A 225 10.13 -12.29 14.53
C ARG A 225 8.79 -12.98 14.24
N LEU A 226 8.19 -13.58 15.27
CA LEU A 226 6.89 -14.26 15.16
C LEU A 226 5.78 -13.25 14.84
N ALA A 227 5.75 -12.12 15.54
CA ALA A 227 4.74 -11.09 15.39
C ALA A 227 4.79 -10.43 13.99
N LEU A 228 5.98 -10.21 13.42
CA LEU A 228 6.12 -9.74 12.03
C LEU A 228 5.55 -10.75 11.02
N ALA A 229 5.87 -12.03 11.17
CA ALA A 229 5.35 -13.07 10.30
C ALA A 229 3.82 -13.20 10.44
N ALA A 230 3.30 -13.19 11.67
CA ALA A 230 1.88 -13.24 11.95
C ALA A 230 1.13 -12.02 11.40
N ALA A 231 1.64 -10.79 11.60
CA ALA A 231 1.04 -9.57 11.05
C ALA A 231 0.94 -9.62 9.53
N ALA A 232 1.99 -10.10 8.85
CA ALA A 232 1.98 -10.28 7.41
C ALA A 232 0.92 -11.29 6.95
N LEU A 233 0.85 -12.46 7.60
CA LEU A 233 -0.15 -13.49 7.29
C LEU A 233 -1.58 -13.00 7.54
N VAL A 234 -1.83 -12.32 8.66
CA VAL A 234 -3.14 -11.70 8.95
C VAL A 234 -3.50 -10.66 7.91
N THR A 235 -2.54 -9.83 7.47
CA THR A 235 -2.75 -8.82 6.42
C THR A 235 -3.14 -9.48 5.08
N VAL A 236 -2.44 -10.56 4.69
CA VAL A 236 -2.76 -11.32 3.47
C VAL A 236 -4.15 -11.94 3.57
N VAL A 237 -4.50 -12.56 4.70
CA VAL A 237 -5.80 -13.18 4.92
C VAL A 237 -6.93 -12.14 4.92
N ALA A 238 -6.72 -10.99 5.58
CA ALA A 238 -7.69 -9.89 5.60
C ALA A 238 -7.92 -9.34 4.18
N TYR A 239 -6.85 -9.16 3.40
CA TYR A 239 -6.97 -8.75 2.00
C TYR A 239 -7.67 -9.81 1.15
N ALA A 240 -7.32 -11.08 1.29
CA ALA A 240 -7.96 -12.18 0.56
C ALA A 240 -9.47 -12.24 0.83
N ARG A 241 -9.91 -11.94 2.06
CA ARG A 241 -11.35 -11.84 2.38
C ARG A 241 -12.04 -10.60 1.84
N SER A 242 -11.28 -9.61 1.38
CA SER A 242 -11.86 -8.38 0.82
C SER A 242 -12.34 -8.62 -0.62
N PRO A 243 -13.49 -8.05 -1.01
CA PRO A 243 -13.96 -8.07 -2.41
C PRO A 243 -12.97 -7.40 -3.37
N ALA A 244 -12.16 -6.47 -2.87
CA ALA A 244 -11.10 -5.81 -3.62
C ALA A 244 -10.06 -6.80 -4.18
N ALA A 245 -9.79 -7.90 -3.47
CA ALA A 245 -8.91 -8.95 -3.97
C ALA A 245 -9.52 -9.69 -5.16
N ALA A 246 -10.83 -9.93 -5.18
CA ALA A 246 -11.48 -10.63 -6.29
C ALA A 246 -11.71 -9.71 -7.51
N HIS A 247 -12.24 -8.51 -7.29
CA HIS A 247 -12.71 -7.66 -8.40
C HIS A 247 -11.64 -6.72 -8.96
N THR A 248 -10.70 -6.25 -8.13
CA THR A 248 -9.75 -5.20 -8.54
C THR A 248 -8.33 -5.41 -7.99
N PRO A 249 -7.74 -6.62 -8.11
CA PRO A 249 -6.48 -6.93 -7.45
C PRO A 249 -5.31 -6.04 -7.87
N LEU A 250 -5.25 -5.62 -9.14
CA LEU A 250 -4.19 -4.75 -9.66
C LEU A 250 -4.20 -3.36 -9.00
N THR A 251 -5.39 -2.76 -8.83
CA THR A 251 -5.52 -1.42 -8.23
C THR A 251 -5.58 -1.47 -6.71
N SER A 252 -5.92 -2.61 -6.12
CA SER A 252 -6.10 -2.79 -4.68
C SER A 252 -4.89 -3.43 -3.96
N ALA A 253 -3.88 -3.92 -4.68
CA ALA A 253 -2.64 -4.47 -4.11
C ALA A 253 -1.92 -3.51 -3.12
N ARG A 254 -2.19 -2.20 -3.18
CA ARG A 254 -1.70 -1.20 -2.19
C ARG A 254 -2.09 -1.55 -0.75
N TYR A 255 -3.17 -2.30 -0.54
CA TYR A 255 -3.60 -2.67 0.81
C TYR A 255 -2.64 -3.63 1.50
N LEU A 256 -1.74 -4.25 0.74
CA LEU A 256 -0.66 -5.10 1.23
C LEU A 256 0.68 -4.36 1.41
N THR A 257 0.70 -3.02 1.33
CA THR A 257 1.96 -2.23 1.38
C THR A 257 2.82 -2.50 2.61
N TYR A 258 2.21 -2.86 3.74
CA TYR A 258 2.92 -3.16 4.99
C TYR A 258 3.68 -4.48 4.95
N LEU A 259 3.43 -5.38 3.99
CA LEU A 259 4.21 -6.61 3.80
C LEU A 259 5.72 -6.32 3.65
N GLN A 260 6.08 -5.14 3.18
CA GLN A 260 7.48 -4.70 3.06
C GLN A 260 8.20 -4.65 4.42
N ILE A 261 7.49 -4.39 5.53
CA ILE A 261 8.05 -4.45 6.89
C ILE A 261 8.44 -5.89 7.26
N SER A 262 7.69 -6.87 6.76
CA SER A 262 7.88 -8.30 7.01
C SER A 262 8.65 -9.04 5.91
N LEU A 263 9.07 -8.35 4.85
CA LEU A 263 10.02 -8.86 3.86
C LEU A 263 11.25 -9.55 4.50
N PRO A 264 11.94 -8.96 5.51
CA PRO A 264 13.05 -9.64 6.16
C PRO A 264 12.64 -10.94 6.86
N ALA A 265 11.41 -11.05 7.35
CA ALA A 265 10.91 -12.29 7.94
C ALA A 265 10.71 -13.37 6.89
N ALA A 266 10.17 -13.03 5.70
CA ALA A 266 10.02 -13.95 4.58
C ALA A 266 11.37 -14.39 3.99
N LEU A 267 12.36 -13.51 3.92
CA LEU A 267 13.69 -13.82 3.38
C LEU A 267 14.58 -14.59 4.38
N TRP A 268 14.30 -14.51 5.68
CA TRP A 268 15.14 -15.09 6.72
C TRP A 268 15.38 -16.61 6.58
N PRO A 269 14.37 -17.46 6.31
CA PRO A 269 14.59 -18.88 6.07
C PRO A 269 15.55 -19.15 4.90
N LEU A 270 15.42 -18.38 3.80
CA LEU A 270 16.29 -18.51 2.63
C LEU A 270 17.72 -18.13 2.96
N CYS A 271 17.95 -17.00 3.64
CA CYS A 271 19.29 -16.60 4.04
C CYS A 271 19.94 -17.59 5.00
N ARG A 272 19.16 -18.20 5.92
CA ARG A 272 19.67 -19.26 6.79
C ARG A 272 20.08 -20.50 6.01
N ALA A 273 19.28 -20.91 5.03
CA ALA A 273 19.60 -22.05 4.18
C ALA A 273 20.82 -21.78 3.28
N GLY A 274 20.88 -20.59 2.66
CA GLY A 274 21.99 -20.16 1.80
C GLY A 274 23.32 -20.06 2.53
N ALA A 275 23.32 -19.62 3.80
CA ALA A 275 24.52 -19.60 4.63
C ALA A 275 25.13 -21.00 4.87
N MET A 276 24.36 -22.07 4.69
CA MET A 276 24.86 -23.46 4.80
C MET A 276 25.38 -24.01 3.46
N ALA A 277 25.18 -23.32 2.34
CA ALA A 277 25.57 -23.79 1.01
C ALA A 277 27.08 -24.09 0.85
N PRO A 278 28.01 -23.28 1.38
CA PRO A 278 29.45 -23.57 1.28
C PRO A 278 29.93 -24.63 2.29
N SER A 279 29.09 -25.10 3.22
CA SER A 279 29.52 -26.08 4.22
C SER A 279 29.68 -27.49 3.61
N THR A 280 30.89 -28.05 3.72
CA THR A 280 31.20 -29.45 3.31
C THR A 280 30.66 -30.48 4.29
N ALA A 281 30.45 -30.07 5.56
CA ALA A 281 29.97 -30.88 6.67
C ALA A 281 28.46 -31.23 6.62
N GLY A 282 27.78 -30.98 5.51
CA GLY A 282 26.37 -31.33 5.31
C GLY A 282 26.15 -32.36 4.21
N GLY A 283 25.16 -33.23 4.41
CA GLY A 283 24.65 -34.13 3.35
C GLY A 283 24.17 -33.36 2.12
N TRP A 284 24.16 -34.02 0.96
CA TRP A 284 23.91 -33.40 -0.34
C TRP A 284 22.60 -32.58 -0.41
N TRP A 285 21.54 -33.03 0.26
CA TRP A 285 20.27 -32.31 0.40
C TRP A 285 20.40 -30.92 1.01
N ARG A 286 21.25 -30.75 2.04
CA ARG A 286 21.48 -29.44 2.67
C ARG A 286 22.20 -28.46 1.74
N ARG A 287 23.13 -28.97 0.93
CA ARG A 287 23.87 -28.16 -0.07
C ARG A 287 22.95 -27.74 -1.20
N MET A 288 22.14 -28.66 -1.72
CA MET A 288 21.17 -28.37 -2.78
C MET A 288 20.12 -27.36 -2.30
N GLY A 289 19.57 -27.53 -1.09
CA GLY A 289 18.65 -26.56 -0.50
C GLY A 289 19.28 -25.17 -0.31
N GLY A 290 20.56 -25.12 0.11
CA GLY A 290 21.30 -23.85 0.21
C GLY A 290 21.52 -23.16 -1.14
N ARG A 291 21.89 -23.91 -2.19
CA ARG A 291 22.03 -23.39 -3.56
C ARG A 291 20.70 -22.90 -4.12
N LEU A 292 19.62 -23.65 -3.91
CA LEU A 292 18.27 -23.24 -4.32
C LEU A 292 17.84 -21.94 -3.62
N ALA A 293 18.13 -21.81 -2.32
CA ALA A 293 17.83 -20.59 -1.59
C ALA A 293 18.63 -19.38 -2.12
N LEU A 294 19.91 -19.54 -2.45
CA LEU A 294 20.72 -18.49 -3.09
C LEU A 294 20.20 -18.13 -4.48
N ALA A 295 19.87 -19.13 -5.29
CA ALA A 295 19.28 -18.92 -6.62
C ALA A 295 17.96 -18.14 -6.52
N LEU A 296 17.10 -18.49 -5.57
CA LEU A 296 15.84 -17.78 -5.35
C LEU A 296 16.06 -16.32 -4.92
N LEU A 297 16.99 -16.07 -3.99
CA LEU A 297 17.35 -14.70 -3.58
C LEU A 297 17.90 -13.89 -4.76
N ALA A 298 18.74 -14.49 -5.60
CA ALA A 298 19.29 -13.86 -6.79
C ALA A 298 18.18 -13.54 -7.80
N THR A 299 17.30 -14.50 -8.09
CA THR A 299 16.15 -14.32 -9.01
C THR A 299 15.24 -13.20 -8.53
N THR A 300 14.89 -13.15 -7.24
CA THR A 300 14.09 -12.05 -6.66
C THR A 300 14.79 -10.70 -6.82
N THR A 301 16.11 -10.65 -6.63
CA THR A 301 16.89 -9.41 -6.78
C THR A 301 16.88 -8.92 -8.23
N VAL A 302 17.18 -9.82 -9.18
CA VAL A 302 17.17 -9.52 -10.62
C VAL A 302 15.77 -9.08 -11.07
N ALA A 303 14.73 -9.76 -10.60
CA ALA A 303 13.34 -9.41 -10.87
C ALA A 303 12.99 -7.97 -10.47
N MET A 304 13.31 -7.59 -9.24
CA MET A 304 13.05 -6.24 -8.72
C MET A 304 13.91 -5.20 -9.45
N ALA A 305 15.15 -5.53 -9.81
CA ALA A 305 16.01 -4.66 -10.61
C ALA A 305 15.43 -4.43 -12.02
N LEU A 306 14.96 -5.48 -12.70
CA LEU A 306 14.31 -5.37 -14.00
C LEU A 306 12.99 -4.58 -13.92
N ALA A 307 12.18 -4.80 -12.87
CA ALA A 307 10.97 -4.01 -12.65
C ALA A 307 11.29 -2.52 -12.43
N THR A 308 12.37 -2.21 -11.72
CA THR A 308 12.87 -0.84 -11.53
C THR A 308 13.36 -0.25 -12.85
N ALA A 309 14.15 -0.99 -13.64
CA ALA A 309 14.63 -0.56 -14.94
C ALA A 309 13.47 -0.28 -15.93
N GLY A 310 12.45 -1.14 -15.93
CA GLY A 310 11.23 -0.93 -16.71
C GLY A 310 10.50 0.37 -16.32
N GLN A 311 10.47 0.71 -15.02
CA GLN A 311 9.91 1.97 -14.56
C GLN A 311 10.75 3.18 -15.01
N ILE A 312 12.07 3.07 -14.98
CA ILE A 312 12.97 4.13 -15.48
C ILE A 312 12.75 4.33 -16.99
N ALA A 313 12.62 3.25 -17.76
CA ALA A 313 12.32 3.32 -19.18
C ALA A 313 10.96 3.99 -19.47
N ALA A 314 9.97 3.84 -18.58
CA ALA A 314 8.66 4.47 -18.72
C ALA A 314 8.64 5.99 -18.47
N ILE A 315 9.72 6.59 -17.93
CA ILE A 315 9.78 8.03 -17.62
C ILE A 315 9.49 8.90 -18.85
N GLY A 316 10.06 8.55 -20.00
CA GLY A 316 9.88 9.32 -21.24
C GLY A 316 8.40 9.41 -21.67
N PRO A 317 7.73 8.27 -21.90
CA PRO A 317 6.30 8.21 -22.18
C PRO A 317 5.44 8.93 -21.13
N THR A 318 5.72 8.77 -19.83
CA THR A 318 4.99 9.44 -18.75
C THR A 318 5.15 10.97 -18.81
N ARG A 319 6.36 11.48 -19.06
CA ARG A 319 6.57 12.92 -19.26
C ARG A 319 5.88 13.44 -20.52
N ALA A 320 5.80 12.63 -21.58
CA ALA A 320 5.07 13.01 -22.79
C ALA A 320 3.56 13.08 -22.53
N GLU A 321 3.00 12.19 -21.73
CA GLU A 321 1.60 12.27 -21.27
C GLU A 321 1.34 13.50 -20.41
N GLU A 322 2.24 13.82 -19.48
CA GLU A 322 2.19 15.03 -18.65
C GLU A 322 2.20 16.31 -19.50
N ARG A 323 3.12 16.41 -20.47
CA ARG A 323 3.18 17.55 -21.41
C ARG A 323 1.90 17.70 -22.22
N ARG A 324 1.34 16.59 -22.72
CA ARG A 324 0.06 16.58 -23.46
C ARG A 324 -1.09 17.11 -22.60
N ALA A 325 -1.16 16.69 -21.34
CA ALA A 325 -2.19 17.16 -20.41
C ALA A 325 -2.04 18.65 -20.05
N ARG A 326 -0.80 19.16 -19.91
CA ARG A 326 -0.55 20.60 -19.73
C ARG A 326 -0.93 21.41 -20.96
N ALA A 327 -0.55 20.95 -22.15
CA ALA A 327 -0.90 21.63 -23.41
C ALA A 327 -2.42 21.74 -23.60
N LEU A 328 -3.17 20.67 -23.27
CA LEU A 328 -4.63 20.71 -23.25
C LEU A 328 -5.14 21.77 -22.26
N ALA A 329 -4.65 21.77 -21.02
CA ALA A 329 -5.05 22.75 -20.00
C ALA A 329 -4.80 24.20 -20.46
N GLU A 330 -3.62 24.48 -21.00
CA GLU A 330 -3.24 25.79 -21.53
C GLU A 330 -4.12 26.20 -22.72
N THR A 331 -4.44 25.27 -23.61
CA THR A 331 -5.30 25.53 -24.77
C THR A 331 -6.74 25.83 -24.37
N LEU A 332 -7.31 25.09 -23.42
CA LEU A 332 -8.66 25.36 -22.90
C LEU A 332 -8.72 26.74 -22.23
N VAL A 333 -7.71 27.06 -21.44
CA VAL A 333 -7.56 28.37 -20.80
C VAL A 333 -7.44 29.50 -21.83
N ALA A 334 -6.60 29.34 -22.85
CA ALA A 334 -6.39 30.35 -23.89
C ALA A 334 -7.65 30.55 -24.76
N ALA A 335 -8.43 29.49 -24.96
CA ALA A 335 -9.71 29.55 -25.66
C ALA A 335 -10.87 30.11 -24.80
N GLY A 336 -10.64 30.42 -23.53
CA GLY A 336 -11.68 30.91 -22.62
C GLY A 336 -12.70 29.84 -22.20
N ILE A 337 -12.38 28.56 -22.39
CA ILE A 337 -13.26 27.44 -22.05
C ILE A 337 -13.16 27.17 -20.55
N THR A 338 -14.26 27.34 -19.83
CA THR A 338 -14.31 27.21 -18.35
C THR A 338 -15.00 25.94 -17.85
N HIS A 339 -15.83 25.31 -18.69
CA HIS A 339 -16.62 24.13 -18.32
C HIS A 339 -16.48 23.06 -19.39
N VAL A 340 -16.06 21.87 -18.99
CA VAL A 340 -15.76 20.79 -19.93
C VAL A 340 -16.23 19.43 -19.41
N TYR A 341 -16.67 18.57 -20.32
CA TYR A 341 -16.80 17.14 -20.07
C TYR A 341 -15.52 16.42 -20.52
N GLY A 342 -15.07 15.42 -19.77
CA GLY A 342 -13.89 14.64 -20.14
C GLY A 342 -13.81 13.30 -19.42
N GLU A 343 -12.82 12.46 -19.75
CA GLU A 343 -12.62 11.21 -19.02
C GLU A 343 -12.07 11.47 -17.62
N TYR A 344 -12.13 10.45 -16.77
CA TYR A 344 -11.79 10.56 -15.35
C TYR A 344 -10.41 11.16 -15.07
N TRP A 345 -9.34 10.67 -15.72
CA TRP A 345 -8.00 11.20 -15.51
C TRP A 345 -7.76 12.55 -16.20
N THR A 346 -8.39 12.76 -17.37
CA THR A 346 -8.42 14.05 -18.08
C THR A 346 -8.97 15.13 -17.16
N CYS A 347 -10.14 14.91 -16.56
CA CYS A 347 -10.76 15.86 -15.63
C CYS A 347 -9.91 16.14 -14.39
N ASN A 348 -9.40 15.11 -13.71
CA ASN A 348 -8.59 15.32 -12.50
C ASN A 348 -7.33 16.16 -12.80
N ARG A 349 -6.65 15.89 -13.91
CA ARG A 349 -5.47 16.66 -14.33
C ARG A 349 -5.81 18.07 -14.76
N LEU A 350 -6.88 18.26 -15.53
CA LEU A 350 -7.32 19.57 -15.99
C LEU A 350 -7.65 20.51 -14.83
N ILE A 351 -8.48 20.05 -13.90
CA ILE A 351 -8.86 20.83 -12.71
C ILE A 351 -7.61 21.21 -11.91
N PHE A 352 -6.69 20.27 -11.72
CA PHE A 352 -5.44 20.52 -10.99
C PHE A 352 -4.52 21.52 -11.71
N TYR A 353 -4.21 21.30 -12.99
CA TYR A 353 -3.28 22.16 -13.75
C TYR A 353 -3.82 23.57 -13.95
N THR A 354 -5.13 23.70 -14.12
CA THR A 354 -5.77 25.01 -14.32
C THR A 354 -6.09 25.73 -13.01
N ARG A 355 -5.84 25.09 -11.85
CA ARG A 355 -6.25 25.59 -10.52
C ARG A 355 -7.74 25.98 -10.52
N GLU A 356 -8.58 25.05 -10.96
CA GLU A 356 -10.05 25.22 -11.03
C GLU A 356 -10.55 26.32 -11.99
N ARG A 357 -9.68 26.93 -12.82
CA ARG A 357 -10.12 27.82 -13.91
C ARG A 357 -10.93 27.09 -14.98
N VAL A 358 -10.69 25.79 -15.13
CA VAL A 358 -11.48 24.89 -15.98
C VAL A 358 -12.08 23.80 -15.09
N ILE A 359 -13.40 23.83 -14.94
CA ILE A 359 -14.16 22.83 -14.19
C ILE A 359 -14.51 21.68 -15.14
N CYS A 360 -14.22 20.46 -14.70
CA CYS A 360 -14.43 19.26 -15.51
C CYS A 360 -15.39 18.29 -14.85
N ALA A 361 -16.35 17.78 -15.63
CA ALA A 361 -17.26 16.72 -15.22
C ALA A 361 -16.97 15.43 -15.97
N VAL A 362 -16.90 14.33 -15.24
CA VAL A 362 -16.49 13.04 -15.80
C VAL A 362 -17.61 12.44 -16.62
N VAL A 363 -17.29 11.99 -17.84
CA VAL A 363 -18.12 11.14 -18.69
C VAL A 363 -17.45 9.80 -18.97
N GLY A 364 -18.26 8.75 -19.13
CA GLY A 364 -17.81 7.41 -19.48
C GLY A 364 -17.66 7.20 -20.99
N ALA A 365 -17.22 6.00 -21.39
CA ALA A 365 -17.06 5.59 -22.78
C ALA A 365 -18.34 5.73 -23.63
N ASN A 366 -19.50 5.61 -23.00
CA ASN A 366 -20.82 5.77 -23.61
C ASN A 366 -21.43 7.17 -23.41
N LEU A 367 -20.59 8.14 -23.02
CA LEU A 367 -20.96 9.51 -22.66
C LEU A 367 -21.87 9.64 -21.44
N ARG A 368 -22.22 8.57 -20.73
CA ARG A 368 -23.00 8.71 -19.49
C ARG A 368 -22.16 9.36 -18.38
N PRO A 369 -22.78 10.02 -17.39
CA PRO A 369 -22.06 10.55 -16.24
C PRO A 369 -21.17 9.48 -15.59
N GLY A 370 -19.89 9.81 -15.43
CA GLY A 370 -18.90 8.95 -14.80
C GLY A 370 -18.70 9.26 -13.32
N HIS A 371 -17.58 8.79 -12.76
CA HIS A 371 -17.29 8.94 -11.34
C HIS A 371 -16.81 10.36 -10.99
N ASN A 372 -17.72 11.19 -10.49
CA ASN A 372 -17.45 12.56 -10.05
C ASN A 372 -17.28 12.62 -8.53
N ARG A 373 -16.05 12.87 -8.07
CA ARG A 373 -15.71 12.90 -6.62
C ARG A 373 -16.29 14.11 -5.88
N TYR A 374 -16.47 15.23 -6.59
CA TYR A 374 -17.00 16.46 -6.03
C TYR A 374 -18.24 16.87 -6.82
N ALA A 375 -19.41 16.55 -6.25
CA ALA A 375 -20.71 16.76 -6.89
C ALA A 375 -20.96 18.20 -7.41
N PRO A 376 -20.47 19.27 -6.75
CA PRO A 376 -20.59 20.62 -7.29
C PRO A 376 -20.01 20.81 -8.70
N TYR A 377 -18.90 20.15 -9.07
CA TYR A 377 -18.33 20.27 -10.41
C TYR A 377 -19.26 19.75 -11.50
N LEU A 378 -19.90 18.61 -11.27
CA LEU A 378 -20.89 18.07 -12.22
C LEU A 378 -22.05 19.05 -12.42
N ARG A 379 -22.55 19.67 -11.34
CA ARG A 379 -23.65 20.63 -11.41
C ARG A 379 -23.26 21.89 -12.19
N GLN A 380 -22.07 22.44 -11.94
CA GLN A 380 -21.57 23.62 -12.64
C GLN A 380 -21.42 23.36 -14.15
N VAL A 381 -20.78 22.25 -14.54
CA VAL A 381 -20.61 21.91 -15.96
C VAL A 381 -21.95 21.65 -16.65
N HIS A 382 -22.91 21.01 -15.96
CA HIS A 382 -24.23 20.75 -16.52
C HIS A 382 -25.06 22.03 -16.70
N ALA A 383 -24.93 22.98 -15.77
CA ALA A 383 -25.58 24.29 -15.83
C ALA A 383 -24.93 25.24 -16.83
N ALA A 384 -23.70 24.99 -17.27
CA ALA A 384 -23.00 25.84 -18.23
C ALA A 384 -23.81 25.97 -19.54
N PRO A 385 -23.84 27.18 -20.15
CA PRO A 385 -24.58 27.40 -21.40
C PRO A 385 -24.07 26.53 -22.55
N ARG A 386 -22.75 26.43 -22.70
CA ARG A 386 -22.10 25.67 -23.78
C ARG A 386 -20.86 24.93 -23.26
N PRO A 387 -21.04 23.81 -22.52
CA PRO A 387 -19.90 23.03 -22.06
C PRO A 387 -19.19 22.41 -23.26
N ALA A 388 -17.87 22.46 -23.24
CA ALA A 388 -17.04 21.77 -24.23
C ALA A 388 -16.86 20.29 -23.85
N TYR A 389 -16.31 19.49 -24.76
CA TYR A 389 -15.89 18.12 -24.50
C TYR A 389 -14.42 17.98 -24.83
N ALA A 390 -13.57 17.62 -23.87
CA ALA A 390 -12.16 17.33 -24.06
C ALA A 390 -11.94 15.82 -23.93
N LEU A 391 -11.85 15.14 -25.08
CA LEU A 391 -11.81 13.68 -25.16
C LEU A 391 -10.50 13.22 -25.78
N VAL A 392 -9.98 12.07 -25.35
CA VAL A 392 -8.78 11.49 -25.96
C VAL A 392 -9.10 11.08 -27.41
N ALA A 393 -8.30 11.54 -28.36
CA ALA A 393 -8.56 11.33 -29.77
C ALA A 393 -8.57 9.83 -30.09
N GLY A 394 -9.68 9.37 -30.68
CA GLY A 394 -9.85 7.97 -31.06
C GLY A 394 -10.33 7.06 -29.94
N ASP A 395 -10.46 7.52 -28.68
CA ASP A 395 -11.00 6.70 -27.60
C ASP A 395 -12.50 6.43 -27.77
N PRO A 396 -13.07 5.43 -27.06
CA PRO A 396 -14.50 5.10 -27.15
C PRO A 396 -15.42 6.31 -26.93
N ALA A 397 -15.10 7.19 -25.97
CA ALA A 397 -15.87 8.39 -25.69
C ALA A 397 -15.84 9.38 -26.87
N ASP A 398 -14.66 9.61 -27.47
CA ASP A 398 -14.48 10.45 -28.67
C ASP A 398 -15.32 9.93 -29.83
N ARG A 399 -15.24 8.62 -30.12
CA ARG A 399 -16.02 7.98 -31.18
C ARG A 399 -17.52 8.09 -30.93
N ALA A 400 -17.96 7.84 -29.71
CA ALA A 400 -19.37 7.98 -29.31
C ALA A 400 -19.86 9.42 -29.46
N PHE A 401 -19.04 10.42 -29.10
CA PHE A 401 -19.40 11.82 -29.22
C PHE A 401 -19.52 12.27 -30.67
N ARG A 402 -18.56 11.88 -31.53
CA ARG A 402 -18.62 12.13 -32.97
C ARG A 402 -19.86 11.52 -33.61
N ALA A 403 -20.19 10.27 -33.26
CA ALA A 403 -21.41 9.63 -33.74
C ALA A 403 -22.67 10.39 -33.30
N ARG A 404 -22.71 10.89 -32.06
CA ARG A 404 -23.83 11.69 -31.53
C ARG A 404 -23.97 13.05 -32.23
N LEU A 405 -22.86 13.72 -32.55
CA LEU A 405 -22.87 14.95 -33.34
C LEU A 405 -23.42 14.72 -34.75
N ALA A 406 -22.92 13.69 -35.44
CA ALA A 406 -23.35 13.33 -36.79
C ALA A 406 -24.83 12.94 -36.84
N ALA A 407 -25.27 12.08 -35.92
CA ALA A 407 -26.66 11.62 -35.86
C ALA A 407 -27.68 12.75 -35.60
N ARG A 408 -27.24 13.85 -34.97
CA ARG A 408 -28.08 15.01 -34.68
C ARG A 408 -27.86 16.19 -35.62
N GLY A 409 -26.97 16.07 -36.60
CA GLY A 409 -26.61 17.16 -37.51
C GLY A 409 -26.04 18.40 -36.80
N ILE A 410 -25.39 18.22 -35.64
CA ILE A 410 -24.87 19.33 -34.83
C ILE A 410 -23.43 19.64 -35.25
N SER A 411 -23.20 20.88 -35.67
CA SER A 411 -21.83 21.37 -35.89
C SER A 411 -21.12 21.63 -34.57
N ALA A 412 -19.82 21.36 -34.53
CA ALA A 412 -18.96 21.67 -33.40
C ALA A 412 -17.64 22.21 -33.93
N ARG A 413 -17.10 23.26 -33.30
CA ARG A 413 -15.70 23.62 -33.52
C ARG A 413 -14.84 22.55 -32.86
N VAL A 414 -13.84 22.05 -33.59
CA VAL A 414 -12.94 21.00 -33.11
C VAL A 414 -11.52 21.54 -33.08
N THR A 415 -10.88 21.45 -31.92
CA THR A 415 -9.47 21.77 -31.75
C THR A 415 -8.72 20.50 -31.34
N GLU A 416 -7.71 20.11 -32.12
CA GLU A 416 -6.83 18.99 -31.76
C GLU A 416 -5.62 19.52 -30.99
N VAL A 417 -5.36 18.98 -29.81
CA VAL A 417 -4.22 19.38 -28.97
C VAL A 417 -3.67 18.17 -28.23
N GLY A 418 -2.38 17.87 -28.40
CA GLY A 418 -1.69 16.86 -27.60
C GLY A 418 -2.36 15.48 -27.59
N GLY A 419 -3.00 15.07 -28.70
CA GLY A 419 -3.74 13.79 -28.77
C GLY A 419 -5.14 13.82 -28.15
N TYR A 420 -5.65 15.00 -27.80
CA TYR A 420 -7.05 15.22 -27.42
C TYR A 420 -7.80 15.95 -28.55
N ARG A 421 -9.11 15.72 -28.60
CA ARG A 421 -10.06 16.53 -29.36
C ARG A 421 -10.92 17.32 -28.41
N VAL A 422 -10.88 18.64 -28.55
CA VAL A 422 -11.75 19.56 -27.84
C VAL A 422 -12.89 19.93 -28.77
N TYR A 423 -14.11 19.55 -28.40
CA TYR A 423 -15.33 19.89 -29.10
C TYR A 423 -16.03 21.06 -28.41
N GLU A 424 -16.41 22.07 -29.18
CA GLU A 424 -17.30 23.15 -28.78
C GLU A 424 -18.57 23.09 -29.63
N PRO A 425 -19.59 22.33 -29.21
CA PRO A 425 -20.84 22.21 -29.94
C PRO A 425 -21.53 23.57 -30.14
N ALA A 426 -22.17 23.76 -31.29
CA ALA A 426 -22.95 24.97 -31.59
C ALA A 426 -24.18 25.10 -30.67
N VAL A 427 -24.72 23.98 -30.21
CA VAL A 427 -25.85 23.91 -29.27
C VAL A 427 -25.43 23.19 -27.98
N PRO A 428 -26.07 23.50 -26.83
CA PRO A 428 -25.76 22.82 -25.58
C PRO A 428 -26.01 21.31 -25.70
N LEU A 429 -24.96 20.52 -25.58
CA LEU A 429 -25.05 19.06 -25.53
C LEU A 429 -24.68 18.61 -24.12
N ARG A 430 -25.60 17.88 -23.50
CA ARG A 430 -25.44 17.28 -22.19
C ARG A 430 -25.47 15.75 -22.35
N PRO A 431 -24.66 15.03 -21.57
CA PRO A 431 -24.59 13.57 -21.60
C PRO A 431 -25.97 12.91 -21.44
#